data_AF-A0A0F6W3P9-F1
#
_entry.id   AF-A0A0F6W3P9-F1
#
_cell.length_a   1.000
_cell.length_b   1.000
_cell.length_c   1.000
_cell.angle_alpha   90.00
_cell.angle_beta   90.00
_cell.angle_gamma   90.00
#
_symmetry.space_group_name_H-M   'P 1'
#
loop_
_entity.id
_entity.type
_entity.pdbx_description
1 polymer ?
#
loop_
_entity_poly.entity_id
_entity_poly.type
_entity_poly.pdbx_seq_one_letter_code
_entity_poly.pdbx_strand_id
1 'polypeptide(L)'
;MLARARAAIALLVIGCAPSVPPVRAPSAPSTHRDPPAHVPAPESTPSTGELVGVVAAGGEDQARELLFVLVTAIIEGDRETLVATLGEEVFHGSSLRAGRTRTRSSGSAVAAQLLTRARVARLAPDARLEDLIAVESIRVEPVASLISGEPLASELQPGDLVVRFAVTSAGREPLAELARDGHGAVVVRPGEDPRVIAR
;
A
#
# COMPACT_ATOMS: atom_id res chain seq x y z
N MET A 1 -26.08 -48.25 -8.07
CA MET A 1 -27.55 -48.34 -7.93
C MET A 1 -28.10 -46.93 -7.92
N LEU A 2 -29.03 -46.63 -8.86
CA LEU A 2 -30.09 -45.59 -8.88
C LEU A 2 -29.74 -44.12 -8.54
N ALA A 3 -30.23 -43.05 -9.19
CA ALA A 3 -31.15 -42.79 -10.31
C ALA A 3 -30.95 -41.29 -10.70
N ARG A 4 -30.72 -40.90 -11.96
CA ARG A 4 -31.67 -40.38 -12.98
C ARG A 4 -32.85 -39.53 -12.49
N ALA A 5 -32.88 -38.25 -12.90
CA ALA A 5 -34.03 -37.48 -13.47
C ALA A 5 -33.50 -36.05 -13.79
N ARG A 6 -33.46 -35.43 -14.98
CA ARG A 6 -34.29 -35.29 -16.20
C ARG A 6 -35.61 -34.49 -16.05
N ALA A 7 -35.77 -33.57 -17.02
CA ALA A 7 -36.96 -32.86 -17.52
C ALA A 7 -37.24 -31.46 -16.90
N ALA A 8 -37.21 -30.33 -17.64
CA ALA A 8 -38.00 -29.89 -18.82
C ALA A 8 -39.41 -29.37 -18.41
N ILE A 9 -40.12 -28.42 -19.02
CA ILE A 9 -40.02 -27.44 -20.13
C ILE A 9 -41.35 -26.62 -20.05
N ALA A 10 -41.34 -25.37 -20.55
CA ALA A 10 -42.43 -24.55 -21.14
C ALA A 10 -43.65 -24.04 -20.32
N LEU A 11 -43.99 -22.76 -20.55
CA LEU A 11 -45.12 -22.26 -21.41
C LEU A 11 -45.06 -20.71 -21.42
N LEU A 12 -44.95 -19.98 -22.55
CA LEU A 12 -45.89 -19.69 -23.64
C LEU A 12 -47.07 -18.77 -23.25
N VAL A 13 -47.10 -17.54 -23.80
CA VAL A 13 -48.34 -16.80 -24.10
C VAL A 13 -48.21 -16.09 -25.45
N ILE A 14 -49.26 -16.26 -26.24
CA ILE A 14 -49.53 -15.91 -27.64
C ILE A 14 -50.17 -14.52 -27.73
N GLY A 15 -50.00 -13.81 -28.86
CA GLY A 15 -50.86 -12.67 -29.18
C GLY A 15 -50.80 -12.20 -30.65
N CYS A 16 -51.66 -12.82 -31.48
CA CYS A 16 -52.44 -12.29 -32.63
C CYS A 16 -51.80 -11.46 -33.77
N ALA A 17 -51.97 -11.98 -35.00
CA ALA A 17 -51.89 -11.27 -36.28
C ALA A 17 -53.24 -10.57 -36.63
N PRO A 18 -53.25 -9.66 -37.64
CA PRO A 18 -53.86 -10.06 -38.92
C PRO A 18 -53.09 -9.60 -40.18
N SER A 19 -53.30 -10.36 -41.25
CA SER A 19 -52.78 -10.18 -42.62
C SER A 19 -53.43 -9.01 -43.38
N VAL A 20 -52.63 -8.30 -44.17
CA VAL A 20 -53.06 -7.37 -45.24
C VAL A 20 -52.24 -7.66 -46.51
N PRO A 21 -52.82 -7.71 -47.73
CA PRO A 21 -52.14 -8.16 -48.96
C PRO A 21 -51.18 -7.11 -49.53
N PRO A 22 -50.21 -7.53 -50.39
CA PRO A 22 -49.13 -6.66 -50.84
C PRO A 22 -49.55 -5.75 -52.00
N VAL A 23 -49.43 -4.44 -51.82
CA VAL A 23 -49.35 -3.49 -52.94
C VAL A 23 -47.88 -3.32 -53.30
N ARG A 24 -47.53 -3.70 -54.53
CA ARG A 24 -46.19 -3.52 -55.11
C ARG A 24 -45.91 -2.02 -55.29
N ALA A 25 -45.01 -1.47 -54.49
CA ALA A 25 -44.37 -0.20 -54.77
C ALA A 25 -43.04 -0.44 -55.52
N PRO A 26 -42.67 0.44 -56.47
CA PRO A 26 -41.52 0.25 -57.35
C PRO A 26 -40.20 0.26 -56.58
N SER A 27 -39.27 -0.59 -57.03
CA SER A 27 -37.95 -0.81 -56.46
C SER A 27 -37.14 0.49 -56.35
N ALA A 28 -36.80 0.88 -55.12
CA ALA A 28 -35.74 1.84 -54.85
C ALA A 28 -34.37 1.14 -55.06
N PRO A 29 -33.34 1.86 -55.54
CA PRO A 29 -32.06 1.27 -55.89
C PRO A 29 -31.33 0.71 -54.66
N SER A 30 -30.71 -0.47 -54.82
CA SER A 30 -29.88 -1.13 -53.80
C SER A 30 -28.76 -0.21 -53.30
N THR A 31 -28.94 0.38 -52.12
CA THR A 31 -27.80 0.90 -51.34
C THR A 31 -27.24 -0.23 -50.50
N HIS A 32 -26.29 -0.93 -51.13
CA HIS A 32 -25.36 -1.84 -50.50
C HIS A 32 -24.63 -1.13 -49.33
N ARG A 33 -24.75 -1.72 -48.12
CA ARG A 33 -24.09 -1.39 -46.83
C ARG A 33 -24.88 -0.50 -45.86
N ASP A 34 -25.60 -1.15 -44.96
CA ASP A 34 -25.70 -0.64 -43.59
C ASP A 34 -24.30 -0.70 -42.94
N PRO A 35 -23.82 0.34 -42.27
CA PRO A 35 -22.64 0.23 -41.42
C PRO A 35 -22.98 -0.64 -40.19
N PRO A 36 -22.05 -1.51 -39.73
CA PRO A 36 -22.28 -2.31 -38.53
C PRO A 36 -22.48 -1.41 -37.31
N ALA A 37 -23.31 -1.86 -36.37
CA ALA A 37 -23.56 -1.18 -35.10
C ALA A 37 -22.23 -0.86 -34.39
N HIS A 38 -22.08 0.40 -33.96
CA HIS A 38 -20.91 0.83 -33.20
C HIS A 38 -20.88 0.11 -31.84
N VAL A 39 -19.98 -0.87 -31.70
CA VAL A 39 -19.58 -1.39 -30.39
C VAL A 39 -18.44 -0.48 -29.92
N PRO A 40 -18.61 0.30 -28.83
CA PRO A 40 -17.48 1.04 -28.28
C PRO A 40 -16.39 0.04 -27.90
N ALA A 41 -15.16 0.30 -28.36
CA ALA A 41 -14.01 -0.50 -28.00
C ALA A 41 -13.88 -0.54 -26.46
N PRO A 42 -13.49 -1.66 -25.84
CA PRO A 42 -13.20 -1.68 -24.42
C PRO A 42 -12.17 -0.58 -24.13
N GLU A 43 -12.56 0.37 -23.29
CA GLU A 43 -11.76 1.55 -23.02
C GLU A 43 -10.41 1.14 -22.42
N SER A 44 -9.38 1.64 -23.09
CA SER A 44 -8.16 2.23 -22.54
C SER A 44 -7.48 1.46 -21.41
N THR A 45 -6.32 0.92 -21.75
CA THR A 45 -5.18 0.71 -20.85
C THR A 45 -5.19 1.74 -19.71
N PRO A 46 -5.12 1.31 -18.44
CA PRO A 46 -5.11 2.24 -17.32
C PRO A 46 -4.00 3.26 -17.52
N SER A 47 -4.36 4.53 -17.39
CA SER A 47 -3.40 5.63 -17.44
C SER A 47 -2.31 5.37 -16.40
N THR A 48 -1.03 5.59 -16.76
CA THR A 48 0.10 5.40 -15.85
C THR A 48 -0.11 6.11 -14.50
N GLY A 49 -0.83 7.24 -14.48
CA GLY A 49 -1.19 7.94 -13.24
C GLY A 49 -2.18 7.19 -12.33
N GLU A 50 -3.08 6.39 -12.92
CA GLU A 50 -4.07 5.60 -12.19
C GLU A 50 -3.43 4.34 -11.57
N LEU A 51 -2.56 3.66 -12.33
CA LEU A 51 -1.74 2.55 -11.81
C LEU A 51 -0.79 3.01 -10.70
N VAL A 52 -0.15 4.18 -10.86
CA VAL A 52 0.71 4.76 -9.82
C VAL A 52 -0.11 5.13 -8.58
N GLY A 53 -1.35 5.63 -8.75
CA GLY A 53 -2.24 5.93 -7.63
C GLY A 53 -2.65 4.70 -6.82
N VAL A 54 -3.01 3.60 -7.49
CA VAL A 54 -3.40 2.33 -6.83
C VAL A 54 -2.21 1.66 -6.15
N VAL A 55 -1.03 1.66 -6.79
CA VAL A 55 0.21 1.12 -6.19
C VAL A 55 0.69 1.97 -5.01
N ALA A 56 0.57 3.30 -5.10
CA ALA A 56 0.90 4.19 -3.99
C ALA A 56 -0.02 3.97 -2.79
N ALA A 57 -1.34 3.86 -3.01
CA ALA A 57 -2.30 3.59 -1.95
C ALA A 57 -2.03 2.24 -1.25
N GLY A 58 -1.72 1.19 -2.01
CA GLY A 58 -1.33 -0.11 -1.44
C GLY A 58 -0.01 -0.06 -0.66
N GLY A 59 0.96 0.73 -1.13
CA GLY A 59 2.23 0.93 -0.43
C GLY A 59 2.08 1.72 0.87
N GLU A 60 1.18 2.70 0.92
CA GLU A 60 0.93 3.51 2.12
C GLU A 60 0.36 2.69 3.27
N ASP A 61 -0.61 1.82 2.98
CA ASP A 61 -1.19 0.93 3.99
C ASP A 61 -0.15 -0.09 4.48
N GLN A 62 0.63 -0.67 3.57
CA GLN A 62 1.73 -1.57 3.91
C GLN A 62 2.79 -0.88 4.79
N ALA A 63 3.15 0.37 4.50
CA ALA A 63 4.12 1.11 5.29
C ALA A 63 3.59 1.45 6.70
N ARG A 64 2.29 1.75 6.82
CA ARG A 64 1.64 1.97 8.12
C ARG A 64 1.61 0.69 8.95
N GLU A 65 1.23 -0.43 8.34
CA GLU A 65 1.24 -1.74 8.98
C GLU A 65 2.65 -2.12 9.46
N LEU A 66 3.68 -1.87 8.64
CA LEU A 66 5.06 -2.17 8.99
C LEU A 66 5.54 -1.36 10.22
N LEU A 67 5.11 -0.10 10.36
CA LEU A 67 5.35 0.67 11.59
C LEU A 67 4.70 0.00 12.80
N PHE A 68 3.47 -0.50 12.66
CA PHE A 68 2.78 -1.19 13.76
C PHE A 68 3.48 -2.48 14.16
N VAL A 69 3.89 -3.29 13.18
CA VAL A 69 4.68 -4.51 13.42
C VAL A 69 6.00 -4.16 14.14
N LEU A 70 6.71 -3.13 13.67
CA LEU A 70 7.95 -2.68 14.29
C LEU A 70 7.74 -2.30 15.76
N VAL A 71 6.77 -1.43 16.08
CA VAL A 71 6.53 -0.97 17.45
C VAL A 71 6.02 -2.09 18.35
N THR A 72 5.15 -2.96 17.83
CA THR A 72 4.65 -4.13 18.57
C THR A 72 5.79 -5.09 18.92
N ALA A 73 6.69 -5.37 17.98
CA ALA A 73 7.86 -6.21 18.24
C ALA A 73 8.83 -5.59 19.27
N ILE A 74 8.91 -4.26 19.36
CA ILE A 74 9.64 -3.57 20.45
C ILE A 74 8.99 -3.83 21.81
N ILE A 75 7.65 -3.72 21.87
CA ILE A 75 6.86 -3.96 23.08
C ILE A 75 7.04 -5.41 23.56
N GLU A 76 6.87 -6.36 22.64
CA GLU A 76 6.93 -7.80 22.93
C GLU A 76 8.35 -8.32 23.16
N GLY A 77 9.36 -7.52 22.81
CA GLY A 77 10.75 -7.95 22.86
C GLY A 77 11.11 -8.96 21.76
N ASP A 78 10.30 -9.02 20.69
CA ASP A 78 10.46 -9.97 19.59
C ASP A 78 11.59 -9.54 18.65
N ARG A 79 12.76 -10.09 18.90
CA ARG A 79 13.94 -9.83 18.08
C ARG A 79 13.81 -10.37 16.66
N GLU A 80 13.14 -11.51 16.48
CA GLU A 80 13.05 -12.16 15.16
C GLU A 80 12.22 -11.29 14.23
N THR A 81 11.03 -10.88 14.69
CA THR A 81 10.16 -9.96 13.94
C THR A 81 10.82 -8.62 13.67
N LEU A 82 11.58 -8.07 14.64
CA LEU A 82 12.34 -6.84 14.40
C LEU A 82 13.38 -7.00 13.29
N VAL A 83 14.15 -8.09 13.31
CA VAL A 83 15.17 -8.35 12.29
C VAL A 83 14.52 -8.60 10.92
N ALA A 84 13.38 -9.29 10.87
CA ALA A 84 12.62 -9.50 9.64
C ALA A 84 12.01 -8.21 9.10
N THR A 85 11.66 -7.26 9.96
CA THR A 85 11.06 -5.97 9.56
C THR A 85 12.10 -4.97 9.08
N LEU A 86 13.30 -5.01 9.65
CA LEU A 86 14.41 -4.12 9.29
C LEU A 86 15.13 -4.63 8.03
N GLY A 87 15.56 -3.70 7.17
CA GLY A 87 16.44 -4.04 6.06
C GLY A 87 17.79 -4.57 6.53
N GLU A 88 18.50 -5.30 5.66
CA GLU A 88 19.86 -5.81 5.94
C GLU A 88 20.78 -4.67 6.40
N GLU A 89 20.72 -3.54 5.70
CA GLU A 89 21.31 -2.27 6.11
C GLU A 89 20.23 -1.26 6.44
N VAL A 90 20.36 -0.61 7.60
CA VAL A 90 19.50 0.49 8.03
C VAL A 90 20.33 1.76 8.11
N PHE A 91 19.88 2.79 7.38
CA PHE A 91 20.53 4.09 7.32
C PHE A 91 20.09 4.96 8.49
N HIS A 92 21.06 5.64 9.10
CA HIS A 92 20.81 6.63 10.14
C HIS A 92 20.87 8.01 9.51
N GLY A 93 19.79 8.76 9.57
CA GLY A 93 19.86 10.14 9.12
C GLY A 93 18.52 10.82 8.97
N SER A 94 18.41 12.00 9.59
CA SER A 94 17.28 12.92 9.47
C SER A 94 17.15 13.60 8.10
N SER A 95 18.09 13.35 7.17
CA SER A 95 18.17 14.03 5.88
C SER A 95 17.94 13.06 4.74
N LEU A 96 16.90 13.29 3.96
CA LEU A 96 16.57 12.52 2.75
C LEU A 96 17.40 12.95 1.52
N ARG A 97 18.14 14.07 1.64
CA ARG A 97 18.92 14.73 0.56
C ARG A 97 20.32 14.14 0.36
N ALA A 98 20.84 14.18 -0.87
CA ALA A 98 22.22 13.76 -1.19
C ALA A 98 23.31 14.59 -0.48
N GLY A 99 24.53 14.06 -0.38
CA GLY A 99 25.73 14.81 0.06
C GLY A 99 26.01 14.85 1.57
N ARG A 100 25.27 14.10 2.40
CA ARG A 100 25.56 13.93 3.83
C ARG A 100 26.02 12.51 4.11
N THR A 101 27.08 12.37 4.91
CA THR A 101 27.55 11.07 5.40
C THR A 101 26.46 10.43 6.26
N ARG A 102 25.99 9.24 5.87
CA ARG A 102 25.05 8.44 6.65
C ARG A 102 25.78 7.24 7.24
N THR A 103 25.53 6.99 8.52
CA THR A 103 26.02 5.77 9.16
C THR A 103 25.10 4.62 8.79
N ARG A 104 25.71 3.49 8.42
CA ARG A 104 25.00 2.24 8.15
C ARG A 104 25.15 1.32 9.35
N SER A 105 24.10 0.61 9.70
CA SER A 105 24.20 -0.50 10.63
C SER A 105 23.36 -1.66 10.13
N SER A 106 23.75 -2.88 10.51
CA SER A 106 22.93 -4.03 10.17
C SER A 106 21.57 -3.94 10.87
N GLY A 107 20.52 -4.43 10.21
CA GLY A 107 19.19 -4.55 10.84
C GLY A 107 19.25 -5.28 12.19
N SER A 108 20.11 -6.29 12.31
CA SER A 108 20.34 -7.03 13.56
C SER A 108 20.95 -6.19 14.68
N ALA A 109 21.84 -5.25 14.37
CA ALA A 109 22.41 -4.33 15.34
C ALA A 109 21.38 -3.27 15.77
N VAL A 110 20.58 -2.77 14.83
CA VAL A 110 19.49 -1.83 15.12
C VAL A 110 18.41 -2.48 15.99
N ALA A 111 18.00 -3.72 15.68
CA ALA A 111 17.06 -4.48 16.50
C ALA A 111 17.57 -4.62 17.94
N ALA A 112 18.85 -4.96 18.13
CA ALA A 112 19.44 -5.06 19.47
C ALA A 112 19.43 -3.73 20.24
N GLN A 113 19.68 -2.61 19.55
CA GLN A 113 19.63 -1.27 20.15
C GLN A 113 18.21 -0.90 20.58
N LEU A 114 17.21 -1.11 19.72
CA LEU A 114 15.79 -0.88 20.03
C LEU A 114 15.34 -1.67 21.26
N LEU A 115 15.65 -2.96 21.29
CA LEU A 115 15.31 -3.82 22.44
C LEU A 115 16.05 -3.43 23.72
N THR A 116 17.28 -2.95 23.61
CA THR A 116 18.03 -2.44 24.76
C THR A 116 17.34 -1.22 25.35
N ARG A 117 16.87 -0.28 24.51
CA ARG A 117 16.11 0.89 24.95
C ARG A 117 14.80 0.51 25.61
N ALA A 118 14.02 -0.36 24.99
CA ALA A 118 12.76 -0.84 25.56
C ALA A 118 12.95 -1.48 26.94
N ARG A 119 14.02 -2.27 27.12
CA ARG A 119 14.37 -2.86 28.41
C ARG A 119 14.76 -1.82 29.46
N VAL A 120 15.57 -0.83 29.07
CA VAL A 120 15.98 0.27 29.97
C VAL A 120 14.76 1.10 30.39
N ALA A 121 13.82 1.33 29.47
CA ALA A 121 12.58 2.05 29.73
C ALA A 121 11.61 1.31 30.68
N ARG A 122 11.80 0.01 30.90
CA ARG A 122 10.92 -0.86 31.72
C ARG A 122 9.46 -0.71 31.31
N LEU A 123 9.19 -1.00 30.03
CA LEU A 123 7.81 -1.04 29.50
C LEU A 123 6.88 -1.85 30.41
N ALA A 124 5.64 -1.37 30.55
CA ALA A 124 4.63 -2.10 31.31
C ALA A 124 4.40 -3.49 30.67
N PRO A 125 4.13 -4.54 31.47
CA PRO A 125 3.93 -5.90 30.95
C PRO A 125 2.77 -6.02 29.95
N ASP A 126 1.81 -5.10 30.02
CA ASP A 126 0.61 -5.00 29.20
C ASP A 126 0.59 -3.73 28.33
N ALA A 127 1.77 -3.13 28.10
CA ALA A 127 1.91 -1.94 27.25
C ALA A 127 1.33 -2.22 25.86
N ARG A 128 0.59 -1.24 25.35
CA ARG A 128 -0.05 -1.30 24.04
C ARG A 128 0.64 -0.36 23.08
N LEU A 129 0.36 -0.54 21.79
CA LEU A 129 0.92 0.29 20.74
C LEU A 129 0.56 1.78 20.93
N GLU A 130 -0.70 2.06 21.31
CA GLU A 130 -1.20 3.41 21.54
C GLU A 130 -0.58 4.09 22.76
N ASP A 131 0.01 3.29 23.67
CA ASP A 131 0.73 3.84 24.81
C ASP A 131 2.07 4.44 24.39
N LEU A 132 2.65 4.01 23.26
CA LEU A 132 3.97 4.45 22.79
C LEU A 132 3.86 5.49 21.67
N ILE A 133 2.89 5.35 20.76
CA ILE A 133 2.70 6.25 19.62
C ILE A 133 1.26 6.74 19.51
N ALA A 134 1.08 7.97 19.01
CA ALA A 134 -0.23 8.52 18.69
C ALA A 134 -0.65 8.05 17.29
N VAL A 135 -1.46 6.99 17.21
CA VAL A 135 -1.83 6.32 15.94
C VAL A 135 -2.50 7.27 14.95
N GLU A 136 -3.34 8.18 15.44
CA GLU A 136 -4.05 9.18 14.65
C GLU A 136 -3.12 10.22 14.01
N SER A 137 -1.90 10.37 14.53
CA SER A 137 -0.88 11.28 14.02
C SER A 137 -0.07 10.70 12.86
N ILE A 138 -0.26 9.41 12.54
CA ILE A 138 0.54 8.75 11.53
C ILE A 138 0.24 9.34 10.15
N ARG A 139 1.32 9.72 9.45
CA ARG A 139 1.30 10.23 8.09
C ARG A 139 2.29 9.42 7.26
N VAL A 140 1.86 9.01 6.07
CA VAL A 140 2.70 8.32 5.10
C VAL A 140 2.79 9.21 3.87
N GLU A 141 4.00 9.48 3.42
CA GLU A 141 4.25 10.36 2.28
C GLU A 141 5.38 9.76 1.42
N PRO A 142 5.30 9.82 0.08
CA PRO A 142 6.42 9.44 -0.76
C PRO A 142 7.66 10.30 -0.47
N VAL A 143 8.84 9.68 -0.40
CA VAL A 143 10.11 10.41 -0.20
C VAL A 143 10.29 11.47 -1.30
N ALA A 144 9.92 11.14 -2.53
CA ALA A 144 10.01 12.06 -3.68
C ALA A 144 9.19 13.36 -3.48
N SER A 145 8.05 13.29 -2.78
CA SER A 145 7.22 14.47 -2.50
C SER A 145 7.85 15.43 -1.48
N LEU A 146 8.79 14.93 -0.66
CA LEU A 146 9.45 15.71 0.39
C LEU A 146 10.70 16.45 -0.10
N ILE A 147 11.19 16.14 -1.30
CA ILE A 147 12.41 16.71 -1.86
C ILE A 147 12.09 17.34 -3.21
N SER A 148 11.86 18.65 -3.22
CA SER A 148 11.60 19.39 -4.46
C SER A 148 12.91 19.76 -5.14
N GLY A 149 13.17 19.18 -6.32
CA GLY A 149 14.23 19.62 -7.23
C GLY A 149 15.67 19.28 -6.83
N GLU A 150 15.88 18.56 -5.71
CA GLU A 150 17.20 18.05 -5.30
C GLU A 150 17.26 16.53 -5.48
N PRO A 151 18.45 15.96 -5.78
CA PRO A 151 18.61 14.52 -5.88
C PRO A 151 18.42 13.84 -4.53
N LEU A 152 17.77 12.68 -4.57
CA LEU A 152 17.64 11.77 -3.44
C LEU A 152 19.01 11.29 -2.97
N ALA A 153 19.09 10.97 -1.68
CA ALA A 153 20.08 10.05 -1.15
C ALA A 153 20.28 8.84 -2.08
N SER A 154 21.52 8.43 -2.32
CA SER A 154 21.82 7.26 -3.17
C SER A 154 21.18 5.96 -2.68
N GLU A 155 20.85 5.89 -1.40
CA GLU A 155 20.23 4.72 -0.77
C GLU A 155 18.70 4.69 -0.91
N LEU A 156 18.09 5.86 -1.18
CA LEU A 156 16.65 6.02 -1.29
C LEU A 156 16.19 5.89 -2.74
N GLN A 157 15.05 5.25 -2.91
CA GLN A 157 14.36 5.12 -4.18
C GLN A 157 13.15 6.08 -4.23
N PRO A 158 12.73 6.54 -5.41
CA PRO A 158 11.55 7.39 -5.55
C PRO A 158 10.25 6.77 -4.98
N GLY A 159 10.16 5.44 -4.98
CA GLY A 159 9.03 4.68 -4.43
C GLY A 159 9.11 4.40 -2.93
N ASP A 160 10.20 4.78 -2.26
CA ASP A 160 10.29 4.67 -0.81
C ASP A 160 9.31 5.66 -0.14
N LEU A 161 8.76 5.25 0.99
CA LEU A 161 7.75 5.98 1.75
C LEU A 161 8.29 6.40 3.10
N VAL A 162 8.05 7.64 3.51
CA VAL A 162 8.33 8.12 4.87
C VAL A 162 7.09 7.96 5.71
N VAL A 163 7.20 7.24 6.82
CA VAL A 163 6.17 7.13 7.84
C VAL A 163 6.56 8.02 9.01
N ARG A 164 5.78 9.08 9.25
CA ARG A 164 5.94 10.03 10.36
C ARG A 164 4.90 9.75 11.42
N PHE A 165 5.29 9.85 12.69
CA PHE A 165 4.41 9.61 13.83
C PHE A 165 4.83 10.47 15.03
N ALA A 166 3.86 10.80 15.89
CA ALA A 166 4.14 11.39 17.19
C ALA A 166 4.31 10.30 18.25
N VAL A 167 5.24 10.54 19.16
CA VAL A 167 5.56 9.66 20.28
C VAL A 167 4.92 10.22 21.55
N THR A 168 4.23 9.36 22.30
CA THR A 168 3.61 9.72 23.58
C THR A 168 4.69 9.97 24.64
N SER A 169 4.30 10.37 25.84
CA SER A 169 5.24 10.45 26.97
C SER A 169 5.88 9.10 27.31
N ALA A 170 5.13 8.00 27.28
CA ALA A 170 5.64 6.68 27.62
C ALA A 170 6.53 6.09 26.51
N GLY A 171 6.33 6.49 25.25
CA GLY A 171 7.15 6.06 24.12
C GLY A 171 8.53 6.74 24.02
N ARG A 172 8.81 7.81 24.77
CA ARG A 172 10.02 8.64 24.57
C ARG A 172 11.33 7.88 24.72
N GLU A 173 11.48 7.15 25.83
CA GLU A 173 12.69 6.34 26.08
C GLU A 173 12.75 5.07 25.21
N PRO A 174 11.69 4.23 25.12
CA PRO A 174 11.76 2.99 24.34
C PRO A 174 11.94 3.25 22.84
N LEU A 175 11.45 4.38 22.32
CA LEU A 175 11.56 4.76 20.91
C LEU A 175 12.59 5.86 20.65
N ALA A 176 13.50 6.14 21.59
CA ALA A 176 14.52 7.19 21.46
C ALA A 176 15.44 7.04 20.23
N GLU A 177 15.54 5.81 19.71
CA GLU A 177 16.29 5.49 18.49
C GLU A 177 15.50 5.80 17.21
N LEU A 178 14.17 5.85 17.27
CA LEU A 178 13.29 6.14 16.11
C LEU A 178 12.74 7.57 16.11
N ALA A 179 12.90 8.28 17.22
CA ALA A 179 12.26 9.57 17.43
C ALA A 179 13.16 10.57 18.16
N ARG A 180 13.00 11.84 17.80
CA ARG A 180 13.59 12.98 18.51
C ARG A 180 12.53 14.04 18.74
N ASP A 181 12.62 14.72 19.88
CA ASP A 181 11.73 15.82 20.23
C ASP A 181 10.22 15.45 20.18
N GLY A 182 9.89 14.19 20.46
CA GLY A 182 8.52 13.67 20.44
C GLY A 182 8.00 13.27 19.06
N HIS A 183 8.82 13.30 18.02
CA HIS A 183 8.45 12.94 16.66
C HIS A 183 9.39 11.87 16.10
N GLY A 184 8.79 10.81 15.57
CA GLY A 184 9.50 9.72 14.91
C GLY A 184 9.30 9.75 13.40
N ALA A 185 10.29 9.20 12.70
CA ALA A 185 10.22 8.97 11.27
C ALA A 185 10.96 7.68 10.93
N VAL A 186 10.37 6.87 10.06
CA VAL A 186 11.04 5.73 9.44
C VAL A 186 10.82 5.79 7.94
N VAL A 187 11.76 5.23 7.17
CA VAL A 187 11.59 5.07 5.72
C VAL A 187 11.34 3.60 5.43
N VAL A 188 10.26 3.34 4.73
CA VAL A 188 9.83 2.01 4.31
C VAL A 188 10.00 1.87 2.82
N ARG A 189 10.61 0.76 2.40
CA ARG A 189 10.57 0.30 1.01
C ARG A 189 9.39 -0.67 0.88
N PRO A 190 8.30 -0.30 0.18
CA PRO A 190 7.17 -1.19 -0.05
C PRO A 190 7.51 -2.24 -1.13
N GLY A 191 6.71 -3.30 -1.24
CA GLY A 191 6.88 -4.35 -2.24
C GLY A 191 6.43 -5.73 -1.75
N GLU A 192 6.90 -6.78 -2.43
CA GLU A 192 6.67 -8.18 -2.01
C GLU A 192 7.26 -8.46 -0.62
N ASP A 193 8.38 -7.80 -0.31
CA ASP A 193 9.11 -7.96 0.94
C ASP A 193 9.37 -6.59 1.59
N PRO A 194 8.37 -6.00 2.27
CA PRO A 194 8.47 -4.62 2.77
C PRO A 194 9.46 -4.51 3.92
N ARG A 195 10.30 -3.47 3.91
CA ARG A 195 11.38 -3.30 4.90
C ARG A 195 11.56 -1.86 5.34
N VAL A 196 11.89 -1.67 6.61
CA VAL A 196 12.38 -0.39 7.14
C VAL A 196 13.86 -0.24 6.77
N ILE A 197 14.17 0.73 5.94
CA ILE A 197 15.52 0.98 5.41
C ILE A 197 16.21 2.15 6.10
N ALA A 198 15.49 3.04 6.78
CA ALA A 198 16.07 4.17 7.51
C ALA A 198 15.24 4.60 8.72
N ARG A 199 15.91 5.27 9.66
CA ARG A 199 15.35 5.85 10.90
C ARG A 199 16.05 7.17 11.28
#